data_AF-A0AAN4UQ31-F1
#
_entry.id   AF-A0AAN4UQ31-F1
#
_cell.length_a   1.000
_cell.length_b   1.000
_cell.length_c   1.000
_cell.angle_alpha   90.00
_cell.angle_beta   90.00
_cell.angle_gamma   90.00
#
_symmetry.space_group_name_H-M   'P 1'
#
loop_
_entity.id
_entity.type
_entity.pdbx_description
1 polymer ?
#
loop_
_entity_poly.entity_id
_entity_poly.type
_entity_poly.pdbx_seq_one_letter_code
_entity_poly.pdbx_strand_id
1 'polypeptide(L)'
;MLQASGVAGPVLSGSVRPRPAPAAHPSVRPEKPMPDYPSLAATIRSLCEGETDTIALMATLACEIHHSDPRFDWTGFYRVTAPELLKIGPYQGGHGCLVIPFSRGVCGAAARTGQIQRIADVEAFAGHIACAASTRSELVIPVRDVGGQIIGVLDIDSDRPDAFTEEDATALSAIIDEVFARG
;
A
#
# COMPACT_ATOMS: atom_id res chain seq x y z
N MET A 1 67.20 -10.55 29.53
CA MET A 1 67.04 -9.65 30.68
C MET A 1 67.07 -8.23 30.15
N LEU A 2 65.92 -7.59 29.94
CA LEU A 2 65.76 -6.13 29.94
C LEU A 2 64.25 -5.86 30.07
N GLN A 3 63.88 -5.36 31.25
CA GLN A 3 62.55 -4.83 31.56
C GLN A 3 62.46 -3.39 31.03
N ALA A 4 61.32 -3.00 30.48
CA ALA A 4 60.80 -1.62 30.47
C ALA A 4 59.31 -1.70 30.13
N SER A 5 58.43 -1.70 31.14
CA SER A 5 57.78 -0.50 31.69
C SER A 5 56.58 -0.08 30.84
N GLY A 6 55.41 -0.48 31.32
CA GLY A 6 54.12 -0.08 30.77
C GLY A 6 53.81 1.38 31.05
N VAL A 7 53.01 1.97 30.15
CA VAL A 7 52.27 3.20 30.39
C VAL A 7 50.83 2.91 29.96
N ALA A 8 49.96 2.71 30.94
CA ALA A 8 48.52 2.65 30.72
C ALA A 8 48.01 4.08 30.49
N GLY A 9 47.54 4.37 29.28
CA GLY A 9 46.79 5.59 29.00
C GLY A 9 45.39 5.53 29.61
N PRO A 10 44.79 6.67 29.98
CA PRO A 10 43.48 6.69 30.60
C PRO A 10 42.40 6.29 29.59
N VAL A 11 41.62 5.26 29.93
CA VAL A 11 40.44 4.86 29.17
C VAL A 11 39.34 5.86 29.50
N LEU A 12 39.11 6.85 28.63
CA LEU A 12 37.98 7.76 28.75
C LEU A 12 36.69 6.99 28.42
N SER A 13 36.01 6.51 29.46
CA SER A 13 34.66 5.95 29.37
C SER A 13 33.64 7.08 29.10
N GLY A 14 33.63 7.58 27.86
CA GLY A 14 32.62 8.50 27.37
C GLY A 14 31.35 7.74 26.99
N SER A 15 30.36 7.71 27.88
CA SER A 15 29.00 7.31 27.53
C SER A 15 28.42 8.33 26.54
N VAL A 16 28.50 8.02 25.24
CA VAL A 16 27.78 8.78 24.21
C VAL A 16 26.29 8.50 24.39
N ARG A 17 25.54 9.46 24.94
CA ARG A 17 24.08 9.37 24.95
C ARG A 17 23.59 9.48 23.50
N PRO A 18 22.68 8.61 23.03
CA PRO A 18 22.10 8.76 21.70
C PRO A 18 21.39 10.11 21.61
N ARG A 19 21.61 10.82 20.50
CA ARG A 19 20.89 12.06 20.19
C ARG A 19 19.40 11.70 20.06
N PRO A 20 18.47 12.44 20.70
CA PRO A 20 17.05 12.22 20.46
C PRO A 20 16.78 12.44 18.97
N ALA A 21 15.99 11.53 18.37
CA ALA A 21 15.51 11.71 17.01
C ALA A 21 14.75 13.04 16.93
N PRO A 22 14.89 13.80 15.83
CA PRO A 22 14.12 15.02 15.67
C PRO A 22 12.63 14.67 15.74
N ALA A 23 11.87 15.41 16.55
CA ALA A 23 10.42 15.29 16.58
C ALA A 23 9.88 15.57 15.17
N ALA A 24 9.19 14.59 14.58
CA ALA A 24 8.48 14.76 13.33
C ALA A 24 7.54 15.96 13.48
N HIS A 25 7.85 17.06 12.79
CA HIS A 25 6.90 18.16 12.65
C HIS A 25 5.81 17.66 11.70
N PRO A 26 4.52 17.70 12.08
CA PRO A 26 3.46 17.42 11.13
C PRO A 26 3.49 18.53 10.08
N SER A 27 4.09 18.25 8.92
CA SER A 27 3.89 19.09 7.75
C SER A 27 2.44 18.89 7.32
N VAL A 28 1.58 19.86 7.68
CA VAL A 28 0.21 19.90 7.17
C VAL A 28 0.30 20.10 5.67
N ARG A 29 0.17 19.01 4.90
CA ARG A 29 0.09 19.09 3.44
C ARG A 29 -1.20 19.87 3.12
N PRO A 30 -1.19 20.84 2.18
CA PRO A 30 -2.41 21.55 1.81
C PRO A 30 -3.48 20.55 1.37
N GLU A 31 -4.71 20.75 1.82
CA GLU A 31 -5.85 19.91 1.50
C GLU A 31 -6.18 20.10 0.01
N LYS A 32 -5.74 19.14 -0.82
CA LYS A 32 -6.14 19.08 -2.22
C LYS A 32 -7.62 18.68 -2.24
N PRO A 33 -8.47 19.27 -3.11
CA PRO A 33 -9.82 18.77 -3.29
C PRO A 33 -9.79 17.27 -3.60
N MET A 34 -10.84 16.56 -3.17
CA MET A 34 -11.00 15.12 -3.40
C MET A 34 -10.72 14.76 -4.87
N PRO A 35 -10.26 13.54 -5.17
CA PRO A 35 -9.92 13.13 -6.53
C PRO A 35 -11.12 13.33 -7.46
N ASP A 36 -10.86 13.87 -8.65
CA ASP A 36 -11.84 13.89 -9.73
C ASP A 36 -11.89 12.49 -10.35
N TYR A 37 -12.65 11.61 -9.71
CA TYR A 37 -12.83 10.23 -10.14
C TYR A 37 -13.41 10.09 -11.55
N PRO A 38 -14.39 10.91 -12.01
CA PRO A 38 -14.81 10.91 -13.40
C PRO A 38 -13.67 11.14 -14.40
N SER A 39 -12.82 12.14 -14.14
CA SER A 39 -11.65 12.42 -14.99
C SER A 39 -10.62 11.29 -14.93
N LEU A 40 -10.34 10.75 -13.73
CA LEU A 40 -9.44 9.60 -13.55
C LEU A 40 -9.92 8.37 -14.32
N ALA A 41 -11.22 8.05 -14.21
CA ALA A 41 -11.85 6.93 -14.91
C ALA A 41 -11.76 7.10 -16.44
N ALA A 42 -11.98 8.30 -16.95
CA ALA A 42 -11.85 8.59 -18.38
C ALA A 42 -10.41 8.40 -18.87
N THR A 43 -9.42 8.87 -18.10
CA THR A 43 -8.00 8.67 -18.40
C THR A 43 -7.63 7.19 -18.41
N ILE A 44 -7.95 6.45 -17.35
CA ILE A 44 -7.63 5.01 -17.24
C ILE A 44 -8.29 4.23 -18.38
N ARG A 45 -9.56 4.52 -18.70
CA ARG A 45 -10.27 3.90 -19.83
C ARG A 45 -9.53 4.11 -21.14
N SER A 46 -9.12 5.35 -21.42
CA SER A 46 -8.39 5.67 -22.65
C SER A 46 -7.01 5.00 -22.71
N LEU A 47 -6.32 4.88 -21.59
CA LEU A 47 -4.98 4.26 -21.54
C LEU A 47 -5.04 2.73 -21.64
N CYS A 48 -6.11 2.12 -21.14
CA CYS A 48 -6.28 0.66 -21.10
C CYS A 48 -7.08 0.11 -22.28
N GLU A 49 -7.57 0.96 -23.19
CA GLU A 49 -8.43 0.54 -24.31
C GLU A 49 -7.71 -0.50 -25.20
N GLY A 50 -8.31 -1.69 -25.29
CA GLY A 50 -7.80 -2.80 -26.11
C GLY A 50 -6.60 -3.55 -25.51
N GLU A 51 -6.10 -3.17 -24.33
CA GLU A 51 -5.04 -3.89 -23.65
C GLU A 51 -5.60 -5.11 -22.90
N THR A 52 -4.87 -6.23 -22.94
CA THR A 52 -5.27 -7.51 -22.34
C THR A 52 -4.21 -8.08 -21.40
N ASP A 53 -2.98 -7.56 -21.43
CA ASP A 53 -1.94 -7.93 -20.47
C ASP A 53 -2.26 -7.38 -19.08
N THR A 54 -2.66 -8.28 -18.19
CA THR A 54 -3.03 -7.94 -16.82
C THR A 54 -1.95 -7.18 -16.05
N ILE A 55 -0.67 -7.36 -16.37
CA ILE A 55 0.43 -6.68 -15.66
C ILE A 55 0.59 -5.26 -16.16
N ALA A 56 0.47 -5.03 -17.47
CA ALA A 56 0.41 -3.69 -18.05
C ALA A 56 -0.79 -2.90 -17.48
N LEU A 57 -1.97 -3.51 -17.42
CA LEU A 57 -3.16 -2.92 -16.81
C LEU A 57 -2.91 -2.54 -15.34
N MET A 58 -2.47 -3.50 -14.51
CA MET A 58 -2.17 -3.24 -13.10
C MET A 58 -1.11 -2.13 -12.92
N ALA A 59 -0.07 -2.09 -13.75
CA ALA A 59 0.96 -1.06 -13.68
C ALA A 59 0.40 0.33 -14.00
N THR A 60 -0.42 0.43 -15.05
CA THR A 60 -1.08 1.67 -15.45
C THR A 60 -2.05 2.16 -14.37
N LEU A 61 -2.92 1.29 -13.86
CA LEU A 61 -3.86 1.67 -12.79
C LEU A 61 -3.13 2.09 -11.52
N ALA A 62 -2.09 1.36 -11.10
CA ALA A 62 -1.32 1.74 -9.92
C ALA A 62 -0.70 3.13 -10.08
N CYS A 63 -0.19 3.46 -11.27
CA CYS A 63 0.36 4.78 -11.57
C CYS A 63 -0.69 5.89 -11.49
N GLU A 64 -1.80 5.74 -12.21
CA GLU A 64 -2.83 6.80 -12.31
C GLU A 64 -3.56 6.99 -10.98
N ILE A 65 -3.89 5.91 -10.29
CA ILE A 65 -4.56 5.98 -8.98
C ILE A 65 -3.64 6.63 -7.96
N HIS A 66 -2.37 6.23 -7.86
CA HIS A 66 -1.43 6.80 -6.89
C HIS A 66 -1.29 8.32 -7.02
N HIS A 67 -1.15 8.82 -8.24
CA HIS A 67 -0.94 10.25 -8.49
C HIS A 67 -2.23 11.08 -8.45
N SER A 68 -3.40 10.43 -8.40
CA SER A 68 -4.68 11.11 -8.31
C SER A 68 -4.90 11.82 -6.96
N ASP A 69 -4.35 11.27 -5.87
CA ASP A 69 -4.55 11.77 -4.51
C ASP A 69 -3.27 11.78 -3.66
N PRO A 70 -2.87 12.92 -3.05
CA PRO A 70 -1.73 12.97 -2.13
C PRO A 70 -1.91 12.21 -0.80
N ARG A 71 -3.11 11.69 -0.50
CA ARG A 71 -3.38 10.79 0.64
C ARG A 71 -2.87 9.36 0.38
N PHE A 72 -2.64 8.98 -0.89
CA PHE A 72 -2.27 7.62 -1.24
C PHE A 72 -0.75 7.48 -1.17
N ASP A 73 -0.22 7.04 -0.03
CA ASP A 73 1.22 6.92 0.20
C ASP A 73 1.79 5.59 -0.33
N TRP A 74 0.94 4.56 -0.48
CA TRP A 74 1.23 3.34 -1.23
C TRP A 74 0.01 2.97 -2.06
N THR A 75 0.21 2.46 -3.28
CA THR A 75 -0.88 2.04 -4.17
C THR A 75 -0.38 0.92 -5.06
N GLY A 76 -1.02 -0.23 -5.04
CA GLY A 76 -0.56 -1.34 -5.84
C GLY A 76 -1.43 -2.56 -5.80
N PHE A 77 -0.97 -3.58 -6.50
CA PHE A 77 -1.70 -4.82 -6.62
C PHE A 77 -1.01 -5.95 -5.90
N TYR A 78 -1.81 -6.83 -5.31
CA TYR A 78 -1.40 -8.15 -4.86
C TYR A 78 -2.16 -9.19 -5.68
N ARG A 79 -1.44 -10.07 -6.37
CA ARG A 79 -2.02 -11.04 -7.30
C ARG A 79 -2.20 -12.39 -6.63
N VAL A 80 -3.30 -13.05 -6.92
CA VAL A 80 -3.48 -14.47 -6.58
C VAL A 80 -2.55 -15.28 -7.48
N THR A 81 -1.53 -15.92 -6.89
CA THR A 81 -0.51 -16.67 -7.63
C THR A 81 -0.47 -18.16 -7.30
N ALA A 82 -1.19 -18.55 -6.25
CA ALA A 82 -1.48 -19.91 -5.84
C ALA A 82 -2.76 -19.91 -4.99
N PRO A 83 -3.36 -21.07 -4.71
CA PRO A 83 -4.50 -21.15 -3.80
C PRO A 83 -4.19 -20.45 -2.47
N GLU A 84 -5.08 -19.54 -2.07
CA GLU A 84 -5.00 -18.79 -0.81
C GLU A 84 -3.70 -17.97 -0.62
N LEU A 85 -3.03 -17.59 -1.71
CA LEU A 85 -1.75 -16.89 -1.66
C LEU A 85 -1.70 -15.68 -2.61
N LEU A 86 -1.45 -14.52 -2.01
CA LEU A 86 -1.14 -13.29 -2.72
C LEU A 86 0.38 -13.09 -2.84
N LYS A 87 0.81 -12.59 -4.00
CA LYS A 87 2.16 -12.05 -4.22
C LYS A 87 2.08 -10.64 -4.79
N ILE A 88 3.01 -9.79 -4.39
CA ILE A 88 3.07 -8.41 -4.89
C ILE A 88 3.12 -8.38 -6.43
N GLY A 89 2.33 -7.49 -7.00
CA GLY A 89 2.27 -7.12 -8.41
C GLY A 89 2.86 -5.73 -8.62
N PRO A 90 2.45 -5.01 -9.68
CA PRO A 90 2.84 -3.60 -9.87
C PRO A 90 2.33 -2.70 -8.74
N TYR A 91 3.16 -1.74 -8.31
CA TYR A 91 2.83 -0.80 -7.25
C TYR A 91 3.62 0.52 -7.39
N GLN A 92 3.18 1.54 -6.65
CA GLN A 92 3.83 2.83 -6.43
C GLN A 92 4.00 3.05 -4.92
N GLY A 93 5.12 3.67 -4.52
CA GLY A 93 5.46 3.92 -3.10
C GLY A 93 6.65 3.10 -2.59
N GLY A 94 6.74 2.96 -1.26
CA GLY A 94 7.77 2.17 -0.59
C GLY A 94 7.69 0.67 -0.85
N HIS A 95 8.65 -0.11 -0.35
CA HIS A 95 8.62 -1.57 -0.48
C HIS A 95 7.41 -2.18 0.25
N GLY A 96 6.55 -2.90 -0.48
CA GLY A 96 5.47 -3.70 0.10
C GLY A 96 5.91 -5.10 0.54
N CYS A 97 5.01 -5.84 1.19
CA CYS A 97 5.23 -7.25 1.50
C CYS A 97 5.32 -8.08 0.20
N LEU A 98 6.27 -8.99 0.07
CA LEU A 98 6.36 -9.80 -1.16
C LEU A 98 5.25 -10.86 -1.27
N VAL A 99 4.79 -11.37 -0.13
CA VAL A 99 3.86 -12.50 -0.03
C VAL A 99 2.88 -12.25 1.11
N ILE A 100 1.58 -12.44 0.86
CA ILE A 100 0.52 -12.33 1.85
C ILE A 100 -0.38 -13.57 1.75
N PRO A 101 -0.47 -14.43 2.78
CA PRO A 101 -1.45 -15.50 2.80
C PRO A 101 -2.86 -14.91 3.00
N PHE A 102 -3.86 -15.53 2.39
CA PHE A 102 -5.27 -15.12 2.53
C PHE A 102 -5.72 -15.05 3.99
N SER A 103 -5.14 -15.88 4.87
CA SER A 103 -5.49 -15.94 6.30
C SER A 103 -5.05 -14.73 7.13
N ARG A 104 -4.32 -13.76 6.56
CA ARG A 104 -3.75 -12.64 7.32
C ARG A 104 -3.92 -11.29 6.63
N GLY A 105 -3.95 -10.23 7.45
CA GLY A 105 -3.98 -8.85 6.98
C GLY A 105 -5.28 -8.48 6.27
N VAL A 106 -5.39 -7.20 5.95
CA VAL A 106 -6.56 -6.60 5.28
C VAL A 106 -6.62 -7.09 3.83
N CYS A 107 -5.49 -7.07 3.12
CA CYS A 107 -5.33 -7.71 1.80
C CYS A 107 -5.85 -9.17 1.75
N GLY A 108 -5.45 -10.01 2.69
CA GLY A 108 -5.93 -11.39 2.75
C GLY A 108 -7.43 -11.49 3.07
N ALA A 109 -7.96 -10.60 3.93
CA ALA A 109 -9.39 -10.53 4.21
C ALA A 109 -10.22 -10.16 2.98
N ALA A 110 -9.78 -9.16 2.20
CA ALA A 110 -10.42 -8.79 0.94
C ALA A 110 -10.43 -9.96 -0.05
N ALA A 111 -9.29 -10.64 -0.21
CA ALA A 111 -9.17 -11.77 -1.13
C ALA A 111 -10.03 -12.98 -0.72
N ARG A 112 -10.13 -13.29 0.59
CA ARG A 112 -11.00 -14.37 1.10
C ARG A 112 -12.48 -14.07 0.97
N THR A 113 -12.89 -12.85 1.31
CA THR A 113 -14.31 -12.49 1.38
C THR A 113 -14.85 -12.02 0.03
N GLY A 114 -13.97 -11.58 -0.86
CA GLY A 114 -14.34 -10.90 -2.09
C GLY A 114 -15.06 -9.57 -1.84
N GLN A 115 -14.89 -8.99 -0.66
CA GLN A 115 -15.50 -7.72 -0.24
C GLN A 115 -14.43 -6.64 -0.05
N ILE A 116 -14.81 -5.40 -0.36
CA ILE A 116 -13.98 -4.22 -0.07
C ILE A 116 -13.70 -4.16 1.44
N GLN A 117 -12.45 -3.87 1.79
CA GLN A 117 -12.04 -3.61 3.17
C GLN A 117 -11.62 -2.14 3.26
N ARG A 118 -12.36 -1.34 4.02
CA ARG A 118 -12.04 0.08 4.26
C ARG A 118 -11.75 0.26 5.74
N ILE A 119 -10.47 0.32 6.08
CA ILE A 119 -9.98 0.25 7.46
C ILE A 119 -9.53 1.63 7.91
N ALA A 120 -10.30 2.24 8.81
CA ALA A 120 -10.01 3.58 9.34
C ALA A 120 -8.76 3.63 10.23
N ASP A 121 -8.45 2.53 10.93
CA ASP A 121 -7.24 2.38 11.75
C ASP A 121 -6.70 0.95 11.64
N VAL A 122 -5.56 0.79 10.95
CA VAL A 122 -4.94 -0.53 10.75
C VAL A 122 -4.38 -1.12 12.05
N GLU A 123 -4.04 -0.30 13.04
CA GLU A 123 -3.55 -0.79 14.34
C GLU A 123 -4.66 -1.46 15.14
N ALA A 124 -5.92 -1.07 14.92
CA ALA A 124 -7.09 -1.68 15.53
C ALA A 124 -7.54 -2.98 14.83
N PHE A 125 -7.00 -3.29 13.64
CA PHE A 125 -7.39 -4.46 12.86
C PHE A 125 -6.75 -5.75 13.40
N ALA A 126 -7.58 -6.70 13.83
CA ALA A 126 -7.12 -7.97 14.35
C ALA A 126 -6.40 -8.80 13.27
N GLY A 127 -5.13 -9.14 13.52
CA GLY A 127 -4.32 -9.89 12.55
C GLY A 127 -3.69 -9.04 11.44
N HIS A 128 -3.60 -7.72 11.66
CA HIS A 128 -2.87 -6.79 10.80
C HIS A 128 -1.44 -7.29 10.51
N ILE A 129 -1.04 -7.19 9.24
CA ILE A 129 0.34 -7.33 8.79
C ILE A 129 0.80 -5.93 8.44
N ALA A 130 1.60 -5.31 9.30
CA ALA A 130 2.23 -4.03 8.95
C ALA A 130 3.32 -4.29 7.89
N CYS A 131 3.06 -3.89 6.65
CA CYS A 131 4.07 -3.88 5.59
C CYS A 131 4.94 -2.61 5.66
N ALA A 132 4.31 -1.45 5.91
CA ALA A 132 4.99 -0.19 6.21
C ALA A 132 4.63 0.31 7.62
N ALA A 133 5.62 0.80 8.37
CA ALA A 133 5.41 1.32 9.73
C ALA A 133 4.62 2.64 9.77
N SER A 134 4.48 3.32 8.62
CA SER A 134 3.76 4.59 8.49
C SER A 134 2.27 4.42 8.20
N THR A 135 1.81 3.26 7.73
CA THR A 135 0.40 3.05 7.37
C THR A 135 -0.50 3.21 8.59
N ARG A 136 -1.53 4.04 8.47
CA ARG A 136 -2.54 4.33 9.51
C ARG A 136 -3.94 3.93 9.08
N SER A 137 -4.26 3.99 7.79
CA SER A 137 -5.51 3.50 7.22
C SER A 137 -5.24 2.80 5.89
N GLU A 138 -6.14 1.90 5.50
CA GLU A 138 -5.97 1.02 4.33
C GLU A 138 -7.31 0.83 3.61
N LEU A 139 -7.29 0.91 2.28
CA LEU A 139 -8.43 0.58 1.41
C LEU A 139 -8.00 -0.54 0.46
N VAL A 140 -8.66 -1.69 0.58
CA VAL A 140 -8.41 -2.86 -0.27
C VAL A 140 -9.65 -3.21 -1.07
N ILE A 141 -9.49 -3.27 -2.39
CA ILE A 141 -10.55 -3.57 -3.36
C ILE A 141 -10.22 -4.90 -4.07
N PRO A 142 -11.11 -5.91 -4.02
CA PRO A 142 -10.93 -7.14 -4.76
C PRO A 142 -10.93 -6.91 -6.28
N VAL A 143 -9.99 -7.53 -6.99
CA VAL A 143 -9.90 -7.48 -8.46
C VAL A 143 -10.46 -8.79 -9.02
N ARG A 144 -11.49 -8.68 -9.85
CA ARG A 144 -12.19 -9.82 -10.46
C ARG A 144 -11.88 -9.89 -11.96
N ASP A 145 -11.67 -11.10 -12.46
CA ASP A 145 -11.69 -11.33 -13.90
C ASP A 145 -13.12 -11.30 -14.46
N VAL A 146 -13.25 -11.39 -15.79
CA VAL A 146 -14.53 -11.49 -16.50
C VAL A 146 -15.40 -12.68 -16.05
N GLY A 147 -14.80 -13.71 -15.45
CA GLY A 147 -15.49 -14.87 -14.88
C GLY A 147 -15.93 -14.66 -13.42
N GLY A 148 -15.64 -13.51 -12.83
CA GLY A 148 -15.94 -13.17 -11.45
C GLY A 148 -14.96 -13.74 -10.42
N GLN A 149 -13.90 -14.42 -10.86
CA GLN A 149 -12.88 -14.97 -9.96
C GLN A 149 -11.96 -13.88 -9.43
N ILE A 150 -11.60 -13.96 -8.16
CA ILE A 150 -10.60 -13.06 -7.57
C ILE A 150 -9.22 -13.40 -8.15
N ILE A 151 -8.66 -12.50 -8.95
CA ILE A 151 -7.30 -12.61 -9.51
C ILE A 151 -6.27 -11.78 -8.72
N GLY A 152 -6.75 -10.93 -7.82
CA GLY A 152 -5.91 -10.12 -6.94
C GLY A 152 -6.72 -9.15 -6.11
N VAL A 153 -6.02 -8.20 -5.52
CA VAL A 153 -6.58 -7.04 -4.84
C VAL A 153 -5.78 -5.80 -5.25
N LEU A 154 -6.47 -4.67 -5.40
CA LEU A 154 -5.89 -3.34 -5.33
C LEU A 154 -5.81 -2.97 -3.84
N ASP A 155 -4.66 -2.47 -3.42
CA ASP A 155 -4.37 -2.07 -2.05
C ASP A 155 -3.81 -0.65 -2.05
N ILE A 156 -4.32 0.19 -1.15
CA ILE A 156 -3.99 1.59 -1.01
C ILE A 156 -3.80 1.92 0.47
N ASP A 157 -2.60 2.38 0.81
CA ASP A 157 -2.26 2.82 2.15
C ASP A 157 -2.24 4.34 2.26
N SER A 158 -2.59 4.84 3.44
CA SER A 158 -2.33 6.22 3.84
C SER A 158 -1.61 6.31 5.18
N ASP A 159 -0.71 7.29 5.30
CA ASP A 159 -0.11 7.71 6.56
C ASP A 159 -1.10 8.44 7.49
N ARG A 160 -2.31 8.72 7.00
CA ARG A 160 -3.38 9.37 7.74
C ARG A 160 -4.38 8.34 8.27
N PRO A 161 -4.87 8.49 9.52
CA PRO A 161 -6.00 7.71 10.00
C PRO A 161 -7.28 8.11 9.25
N ASP A 162 -8.19 7.16 9.08
CA ASP A 162 -9.49 7.31 8.42
C ASP A 162 -9.43 8.07 7.09
N ALA A 163 -8.39 7.79 6.29
CA ALA A 163 -8.12 8.57 5.09
C ALA A 163 -9.16 8.30 3.99
N PHE A 164 -9.81 7.14 3.97
CA PHE A 164 -10.64 6.68 2.86
C PHE A 164 -12.14 6.75 3.16
N THR A 165 -12.87 7.32 2.21
CA THR A 165 -14.32 7.49 2.25
C THR A 165 -15.05 6.38 1.48
N GLU A 166 -16.38 6.31 1.64
CA GLU A 166 -17.22 5.43 0.81
C GLU A 166 -17.22 5.84 -0.67
N GLU A 167 -17.04 7.13 -0.97
CA GLU A 167 -16.91 7.63 -2.34
C GLU A 167 -15.63 7.10 -2.98
N ASP A 168 -14.50 7.15 -2.25
CA ASP A 168 -13.23 6.57 -2.72
C ASP A 168 -13.40 5.07 -3.05
N ALA A 169 -13.98 4.30 -2.13
CA ALA A 169 -14.23 2.88 -2.31
C ALA A 169 -15.14 2.58 -3.51
N THR A 170 -16.24 3.31 -3.66
CA THR A 170 -17.22 3.12 -4.73
C THR A 170 -16.62 3.45 -6.09
N ALA A 171 -15.95 4.60 -6.20
CA ALA A 171 -15.41 5.08 -7.46
C ALA A 171 -14.24 4.22 -7.95
N LEU A 172 -13.30 3.88 -7.06
CA LEU A 172 -12.16 3.04 -7.40
C LEU A 172 -12.59 1.61 -7.73
N SER A 173 -13.58 1.05 -7.01
CA SER A 173 -14.13 -0.27 -7.36
C SER A 173 -14.75 -0.27 -8.76
N ALA A 174 -15.49 0.78 -9.13
CA ALA A 174 -16.06 0.90 -10.46
C ALA A 174 -14.99 0.98 -11.57
N ILE A 175 -13.88 1.68 -11.32
CA ILE A 175 -12.73 1.74 -12.24
C ILE A 175 -12.07 0.37 -12.39
N ILE A 176 -11.83 -0.35 -11.28
CA ILE A 176 -11.27 -1.71 -11.31
C ILE A 176 -12.17 -2.66 -12.09
N ASP A 177 -13.47 -2.67 -11.80
CA ASP A 177 -14.43 -3.53 -12.49
C ASP A 177 -14.54 -3.19 -13.98
N GLU A 178 -14.46 -1.91 -14.34
CA GLU A 178 -14.48 -1.49 -15.74
C GLU A 178 -13.30 -2.08 -16.52
N VAL A 179 -12.11 -2.13 -15.91
CA VAL A 179 -10.89 -2.61 -16.58
C VAL A 179 -10.78 -4.14 -16.59
N PHE A 180 -11.14 -4.82 -15.51
CA PHE A 180 -10.87 -6.26 -15.36
C PHE A 180 -12.10 -7.16 -15.53
N ALA A 181 -13.31 -6.65 -15.31
CA ALA A 181 -14.55 -7.42 -15.40
C ALA A 181 -15.31 -7.21 -16.73
N ARG A 182 -14.85 -6.28 -17.59
CA ARG A 182 -15.35 -6.12 -18.95
C ARG A 182 -14.40 -6.82 -19.91
N GLY A 183 -14.93 -7.78 -20.69
CA GLY A 183 -14.18 -8.52 -21.70
C GLY A 183 -14.01 -7.77 -23.00
#